data_AF-A0A9D6QXQ9-F1
#
_entry.id   AF-A0A9D6QXQ9-F1
#
_cell.length_a   1.000
_cell.length_b   1.000
_cell.length_c   1.000
_cell.angle_alpha   90.00
_cell.angle_beta   90.00
_cell.angle_gamma   90.00
#
_symmetry.space_group_name_H-M   'P 1'
#
loop_
_entity.id
_entity.type
_entity.pdbx_description
1 polymer ?
#
loop_
_entity_poly.entity_id
_entity_poly.type
_entity_poly.pdbx_seq_one_letter_code
_entity_poly.pdbx_strand_id
1 'polypeptide(L)' 'MQVEKARKAVGRTRSDVVRQALDSFFSQSFPVVPASAAELRAIRRGRREFRRGQYVSLQELLDDLGSTRSPVGGKRT' A
#
# COMPACT_ATOMS: atom_id res chain seq x y z
N MET A 1 -12.02 -6.63 29.38
CA MET A 1 -11.29 -6.32 28.13
C MET A 1 -10.75 -4.90 28.18
N GLN A 2 -9.47 -4.69 27.88
CA GLN A 2 -8.81 -3.37 27.86
C GLN A 2 -9.55 -2.34 26.98
N VAL A 3 -10.15 -2.81 25.88
CA VAL A 3 -10.92 -1.98 24.92
C VAL A 3 -12.14 -1.30 25.55
N GLU A 4 -12.86 -1.96 26.46
CA GLU A 4 -14.04 -1.38 27.11
C GLU A 4 -13.69 -0.29 28.14
N LYS A 5 -12.49 -0.37 28.75
CA LYS A 5 -11.98 0.67 29.65
C LYS A 5 -11.58 1.93 28.86
N ALA A 6 -10.91 1.75 27.72
CA ALA A 6 -10.57 2.84 26.79
C ALA A 6 -11.83 3.51 26.19
N ARG A 7 -12.87 2.71 25.86
CA ARG A 7 -14.16 3.22 25.40
C ARG A 7 -14.81 4.20 26.40
N LYS A 8 -14.86 3.80 27.68
CA LYS A 8 -15.45 4.61 28.77
C LYS A 8 -14.69 5.90 29.04
N ALA A 9 -13.37 5.91 28.84
CA ALA A 9 -12.53 7.09 29.07
C ALA A 9 -12.65 8.16 27.97
N VAL A 10 -12.97 7.75 26.74
CA VAL A 10 -12.95 8.64 25.54
C VAL A 10 -14.37 8.92 24.99
N GLY A 11 -15.40 8.25 25.49
CA GLY A 11 -16.79 8.48 25.08
C GLY A 11 -17.09 8.10 23.61
N ARG A 12 -16.30 7.19 23.02
CA ARG A 12 -16.40 6.78 21.60
C ARG A 12 -16.98 5.38 21.44
N THR A 13 -17.28 4.98 20.20
CA THR A 13 -17.73 3.61 19.91
C THR A 13 -16.56 2.63 19.97
N ARG A 14 -16.85 1.33 20.13
CA ARG A 14 -15.82 0.27 20.16
C ARG A 14 -15.00 0.23 18.87
N SER A 15 -15.64 0.47 17.72
CA SER A 15 -14.99 0.52 16.40
C SER A 15 -14.00 1.67 16.28
N ASP A 16 -14.28 2.81 16.90
CA ASP A 16 -13.37 3.96 16.88
C ASP A 16 -12.09 3.69 17.66
N VAL A 17 -12.21 3.04 18.82
CA VAL A 17 -11.05 2.65 19.64
C VAL A 17 -10.16 1.66 18.89
N VAL A 18 -10.77 0.69 18.19
CA VAL A 18 -10.02 -0.28 17.38
C VAL A 18 -9.35 0.38 16.18
N ARG A 19 -10.06 1.26 15.46
CA ARG A 19 -9.50 2.00 14.32
C ARG A 19 -8.31 2.86 14.75
N GLN A 20 -8.44 3.56 15.88
CA GLN A 20 -7.36 4.38 16.42
C GLN A 20 -6.16 3.54 16.89
N ALA A 21 -6.39 2.39 17.52
CA ALA A 21 -5.30 1.48 17.91
C ALA A 21 -4.52 0.96 16.68
N LEU A 22 -5.24 0.61 15.61
CA LEU A 22 -4.63 0.21 14.35
C LEU A 22 -3.86 1.37 13.71
N ASP A 23 -4.45 2.57 13.67
CA ASP A 23 -3.82 3.76 13.10
C ASP A 23 -2.52 4.12 13.85
N SER A 24 -2.53 4.11 15.17
CA SER A 24 -1.32 4.32 15.99
C SER A 24 -0.26 3.24 15.74
N PHE A 25 -0.66 1.98 15.66
CA PHE A 25 0.25 0.86 15.42
C PHE A 25 0.91 0.94 14.03
N PHE A 26 0.12 1.25 13.00
CA PHE A 26 0.62 1.39 11.63
C PHE A 26 1.44 2.66 11.45
N SER A 27 1.05 3.78 12.07
CA SER A 27 1.82 5.03 12.01
C SER A 27 3.22 4.89 12.63
N GLN A 28 3.37 4.02 13.64
CA GLN A 28 4.67 3.72 14.25
C GLN A 28 5.54 2.80 13.38
N SER A 29 4.93 1.84 12.68
CA SER A 29 5.67 0.85 11.86
C SER A 29 5.91 1.33 10.42
N PHE A 30 5.05 2.21 9.92
CA PHE A 30 5.06 2.77 8.58
C PHE A 30 4.88 4.29 8.70
N PRO A 31 5.96 5.04 8.95
CA PRO A 31 5.86 6.48 9.01
C PRO A 31 5.28 7.00 7.68
N VAL A 32 4.20 7.77 7.77
CA VAL A 32 3.61 8.43 6.61
C VAL A 32 4.58 9.54 6.18
N VAL A 33 5.46 9.21 5.23
CA VAL A 33 6.41 10.18 4.68
C VAL A 33 5.67 11.02 3.64
N PRO A 34 5.64 12.36 3.78
CA PRO A 34 5.05 13.21 2.77
C PRO A 34 5.87 13.10 1.48
N ALA A 35 5.20 12.86 0.35
CA ALA A 35 5.85 12.81 -0.95
C ALA A 35 6.47 14.19 -1.28
N SER A 36 7.71 14.17 -1.77
CA SER A 36 8.41 15.35 -2.27
C SER A 36 7.70 15.96 -3.49
N ALA A 37 7.98 17.23 -3.78
CA ALA A 37 7.46 17.90 -4.96
C ALA A 37 7.87 17.20 -6.26
N ALA A 38 9.04 16.57 -6.30
CA ALA A 38 9.52 15.80 -7.45
C ALA A 38 8.69 14.53 -7.66
N GLU A 39 8.43 13.76 -6.61
CA GLU A 39 7.58 12.57 -6.67
C GLU A 39 6.15 12.91 -7.07
N LEU A 40 5.58 13.98 -6.50
CA LEU A 40 4.25 14.46 -6.89
C LEU A 40 4.18 14.88 -8.36
N ARG A 41 5.26 15.44 -8.92
CA ARG A 41 5.34 15.74 -10.36
C ARG A 41 5.42 14.46 -11.18
N ALA A 42 6.24 13.49 -10.78
CA ALA A 42 6.37 12.20 -11.45
C ALA A 42 5.03 11.44 -11.49
N ILE A 43 4.30 11.37 -10.36
CA ILE A 43 2.98 10.74 -10.29
C ILE A 43 1.98 11.44 -11.23
N ARG A 44 1.96 12.77 -11.24
CA ARG A 44 1.08 13.54 -12.15
C ARG A 44 1.40 13.28 -13.62
N ARG A 45 2.69 13.20 -13.95
CA ARG A 45 3.17 12.87 -15.30
C ARG A 45 2.71 11.47 -15.70
N GLY A 46 2.94 10.46 -14.86
CA GLY A 46 2.52 9.08 -15.14
C GLY A 46 1.01 8.97 -15.34
N ARG A 47 0.19 9.65 -14.51
CA ARG A 47 -1.27 9.71 -14.70
C ARG A 47 -1.67 10.34 -16.05
N ARG A 48 -0.92 11.34 -16.53
CA ARG A 48 -1.16 11.96 -17.84
C ARG A 48 -0.77 11.03 -18.99
N GLU A 49 0.34 10.34 -18.88
CA GLU A 49 0.81 9.36 -19.88
C GLU A 49 -0.16 8.17 -19.99
N PHE A 50 -0.59 7.62 -18.85
CA PHE A 50 -1.59 6.55 -18.81
C PHE A 50 -2.90 6.94 -19.52
N ARG A 51 -3.44 8.15 -19.26
CA ARG A 51 -4.64 8.67 -19.93
C ARG A 51 -4.47 8.86 -21.45
N ARG A 52 -3.23 8.97 -21.93
CA ARG A 52 -2.89 9.07 -23.36
C ARG A 52 -2.64 7.72 -24.02
N GLY A 53 -2.91 6.62 -23.31
CA GLY A 53 -2.60 5.28 -23.78
C GLY A 53 -1.10 4.96 -23.80
N GLN A 54 -0.27 5.77 -23.13
CA GLN A 54 1.17 5.55 -23.04
C GLN A 54 1.45 4.65 -21.83
N TYR A 55 1.08 3.39 -21.95
CA TYR A 55 1.33 2.34 -20.96
C TYR A 55 1.66 1.04 -21.69
N VAL A 56 2.37 0.16 -20.99
CA VAL A 56 2.56 -1.24 -21.40
C VAL A 56 1.72 -2.13 -20.50
N SER A 57 1.36 -3.31 -20.99
CA SER A 57 0.76 -4.33 -20.16
C SER A 57 1.76 -4.85 -19.12
N LEU A 58 1.25 -5.44 -18.04
CA LEU A 58 2.11 -6.07 -17.04
C LEU A 58 2.98 -7.18 -17.66
N GLN A 59 2.44 -7.94 -18.61
CA GLN A 59 3.17 -9.03 -19.26
C GLN A 59 4.35 -8.49 -20.07
N GLU A 60 4.12 -7.45 -20.89
CA GLU A 60 5.18 -6.76 -21.65
C GLU A 60 6.28 -6.22 -20.72
N LEU A 61 5.90 -5.59 -19.61
CA LEU A 61 6.87 -5.10 -18.62
C LEU A 61 7.70 -6.24 -18.01
N LEU A 62 7.07 -7.38 -17.69
CA LEU A 62 7.77 -8.53 -17.12
C LEU A 62 8.74 -9.18 -18.12
N ASP A 63 8.34 -9.21 -19.40
CA ASP A 63 9.15 -9.73 -20.49
C ASP A 63 10.37 -8.81 -20.74
N ASP A 64 10.17 -7.48 -20.74
CA ASP A 64 11.23 -6.47 -20.88
C ASP A 64 12.22 -6.47 -19.70
N LEU A 65 11.74 -6.70 -18.48
CA LEU A 65 12.57 -6.80 -17.27
C LEU A 65 13.36 -8.11 -17.18
N GLY A 66 13.22 -9.00 -18.17
CA GLY A 66 13.86 -10.30 -18.18
C GLY A 66 13.40 -11.18 -17.02
N SER A 67 12.15 -10.99 -16.55
CA SER A 67 11.58 -11.83 -15.51
C SER A 67 11.33 -13.23 -16.06
N THR A 68 12.38 -14.04 -16.09
CA THR A 68 12.27 -15.48 -15.96
C THR A 68 11.37 -15.73 -14.76
N ARG A 69 10.11 -16.10 -15.00
CA ARG A 69 9.30 -16.81 -14.01
C ARG A 69 10.17 -17.98 -13.56
N SER A 70 10.85 -17.88 -12.43
CA SER A 70 11.45 -19.06 -11.83
C SER A 70 10.30 -20.02 -11.58
N PRO A 71 10.28 -21.21 -12.21
CA PRO A 71 9.18 -22.13 -12.05
C PRO A 71 9.10 -22.46 -10.56
N VAL A 72 8.00 -22.06 -9.93
CA VAL A 72 7.67 -22.47 -8.57
C VAL A 72 7.51 -23.99 -8.61
N GLY A 73 8.55 -24.70 -8.19
CA GLY A 73 8.51 -26.08 -7.70
C GLY A 73 7.95 -27.10 -8.68
N GLY A 74 8.77 -27.56 -9.63
CA GLY A 74 8.62 -28.91 -10.17
C GLY A 74 8.89 -29.93 -9.07
N LYS A 75 7.86 -30.32 -8.31
CA LYS A 75 7.90 -31.56 -7.53
C LYS A 75 7.92 -32.70 -8.54
N ARG A 76 9.11 -33.22 -8.81
CA ARG A 76 9.31 -34.54 -9.39
C ARG A 76 8.73 -35.56 -8.39
N THR A 77 7.59 -36.13 -8.74
CA THR A 77 7.10 -37.41 -8.24
C THR A 77 7.21 -38.41 -9.37
#